data_AF-A0AAP2Z3Y1-F1
#
_entry.id   AF-A0AAP2Z3Y1-F1
#
_cell.length_a   1.000
_cell.length_b   1.000
_cell.length_c   1.000
_cell.angle_alpha   90.00
_cell.angle_beta   90.00
_cell.angle_gamma   90.00
#
_symmetry.space_group_name_H-M   'P 1'
#
loop_
_entity.id
_entity.type
_entity.pdbx_description
1 polymer ?
#
loop_
_entity_poly.entity_id
_entity_poly.type
_entity_poly.pdbx_seq_one_letter_code
_entity_poly.pdbx_strand_id
1 'polypeptide(L)' 'MQQLEDPATKQDVLLTTLEGNDCAFCDGTLTQGRYKGNDAVICSECETPTVQVW' A
#
# COMPACT_ATOMS: atom_id res chain seq x y z
N MET A 1 -8.85 -21.19 -19.01
CA MET A 1 -8.09 -19.99 -18.61
C MET A 1 -8.09 -19.95 -17.09
N GLN A 2 -7.19 -20.71 -16.44
CA GLN A 2 -7.03 -20.63 -14.98
C GLN A 2 -5.91 -19.61 -14.75
N GLN A 3 -6.29 -18.48 -14.18
CA GLN A 3 -5.41 -17.36 -13.88
C GLN A 3 -4.41 -17.85 -12.83
N LEU A 4 -3.15 -18.00 -13.23
CA LEU A 4 -2.02 -18.17 -12.31
C LEU A 4 -1.88 -16.84 -11.58
N GLU A 5 -2.40 -16.79 -10.37
CA GLU A 5 -2.33 -15.59 -9.55
C GLU A 5 -1.12 -15.75 -8.63
N ASP A 6 0.04 -15.31 -9.13
CA ASP A 6 1.22 -15.16 -8.29
C ASP A 6 0.85 -14.23 -7.11
N PRO A 7 1.05 -14.66 -5.85
CA PRO A 7 0.65 -13.89 -4.69
C PRO A 7 1.39 -12.54 -4.61
N ALA A 8 2.63 -12.50 -5.11
CA ALA A 8 3.41 -11.27 -5.24
C ALA A 8 2.69 -10.24 -6.12
N THR A 9 2.13 -10.65 -7.26
CA THR A 9 1.45 -9.74 -8.19
C THR A 9 0.17 -9.16 -7.58
N LYS A 10 -0.57 -9.92 -6.78
CA LYS A 10 -1.79 -9.40 -6.13
C LYS A 10 -1.49 -8.38 -5.04
N GLN A 11 -0.45 -8.63 -4.24
CA GLN A 11 -0.01 -7.71 -3.20
C GLN A 11 0.48 -6.41 -3.84
N ASP A 12 1.28 -6.49 -4.90
CA ASP A 12 1.77 -5.34 -5.65
C ASP A 12 0.63 -4.52 -6.28
N VAL A 13 -0.39 -5.18 -6.83
CA VAL A 13 -1.58 -4.51 -7.37
C VAL A 13 -2.34 -3.76 -6.28
N LEU A 14 -2.48 -4.33 -5.08
CA LEU A 14 -3.13 -3.66 -3.94
C LEU A 14 -2.35 -2.42 -3.51
N LEU A 15 -1.02 -2.53 -3.35
CA LEU A 15 -0.15 -1.41 -2.98
C LEU A 15 -0.21 -0.29 -4.04
N THR A 16 -0.13 -0.65 -5.32
CA THR A 16 -0.20 0.29 -6.45
C THR A 16 -1.56 0.98 -6.54
N THR A 17 -2.65 0.28 -6.23
CA THR A 17 -4.01 0.86 -6.27
C THR A 17 -4.22 1.91 -5.17
N LEU A 18 -3.53 1.74 -4.04
CA LEU A 18 -3.69 2.61 -2.88
C LEU A 18 -2.75 3.82 -2.90
N GLU A 19 -1.62 3.72 -3.59
CA GLU A 19 -0.71 4.85 -3.80
C GLU A 19 -1.39 6.02 -4.53
N GLY A 20 -1.09 7.24 -4.09
CA GLY A 20 -1.64 8.48 -4.64
C GLY A 20 -3.02 8.85 -4.12
N ASN A 21 -3.70 7.99 -3.35
CA ASN A 21 -4.96 8.35 -2.72
C ASN A 21 -4.75 9.24 -1.48
N ASP A 22 -5.84 9.88 -1.04
CA ASP A 22 -5.84 10.71 0.16
C ASP A 22 -5.79 9.83 1.43
N CYS A 23 -5.11 10.33 2.44
CA CYS A 23 -5.08 9.70 3.75
C CYS A 23 -6.45 9.81 4.43
N ALA A 24 -6.91 8.72 5.04
CA ALA A 24 -8.17 8.74 5.79
C ALA A 24 -8.11 9.54 7.12
N PHE A 25 -6.91 9.94 7.55
CA PHE A 25 -6.69 10.57 8.87
C PHE A 25 -6.24 12.04 8.78
N CYS A 26 -5.68 12.48 7.66
CA CYS A 26 -5.22 13.84 7.42
C CYS A 26 -5.29 14.19 5.93
N ASP A 27 -4.97 15.43 5.55
CA ASP A 27 -4.97 15.90 4.16
C ASP A 27 -3.72 15.46 3.36
N GLY A 28 -3.00 14.44 3.83
CA GLY A 28 -1.79 13.93 3.19
C GLY A 28 -2.07 12.87 2.12
N THR A 29 -1.05 12.55 1.33
CA THR A 29 -1.16 11.55 0.24
C THR A 29 -0.49 10.24 0.64
N LEU A 30 -1.09 9.15 0.20
CA LEU A 30 -0.58 7.80 0.39
C LEU A 30 0.56 7.50 -0.60
N THR A 31 1.66 6.94 -0.11
CA THR A 31 2.81 6.50 -0.91
C THR A 31 3.26 5.09 -0.51
N GLN A 32 3.84 4.36 -1.44
CA GLN A 32 4.44 3.06 -1.13
C GLN A 32 5.69 3.25 -0.26
N GLY A 33 5.82 2.39 0.74
CA GLY A 33 6.94 2.41 1.67
C GLY A 33 7.05 1.09 2.42
N ARG A 34 7.80 1.12 3.52
CA ARG A 34 7.94 -0.04 4.41
C ARG A 34 7.52 0.31 5.81
N TYR A 35 6.65 -0.51 6.37
CA TYR A 35 6.24 -0.41 7.76
C TYR A 35 6.66 -1.68 8.50
N LYS A 36 7.48 -1.54 9.54
CA LYS A 36 8.00 -2.66 10.35
C LYS A 36 8.64 -3.79 9.52
N GLY A 37 9.29 -3.44 8.41
CA GLY A 37 10.03 -4.38 7.56
C GLY A 37 9.24 -5.00 6.42
N ASN A 38 7.93 -4.77 6.32
CA ASN A 38 7.15 -5.23 5.17
C ASN A 38 6.68 -4.07 4.32
N ASP A 39 6.34 -4.37 3.06
CA ASP A 39 5.84 -3.39 2.13
C ASP A 39 4.42 -2.94 2.54
N ALA A 40 4.21 -1.63 2.45
CA ALA A 40 3.05 -0.95 2.98
C ALA A 40 2.74 0.30 2.16
N VAL A 41 1.52 0.78 2.29
CA VAL A 41 1.15 2.13 1.85
C VAL A 41 1.02 3.00 3.08
N ILE A 42 1.79 4.09 3.12
CA ILE A 42 1.97 4.97 4.27
C ILE A 42 1.66 6.40 3.83
N CYS A 43 1.02 7.18 4.69
CA CYS A 43 0.84 8.62 4.44
C CYS A 43 2.19 9.36 4.48
N SER A 44 2.47 10.21 3.50
CA SER A 44 3.68 11.02 3.43
C SER A 44 3.78 12.08 4.54
N GLU A 45 2.65 12.49 5.10
CA GLU A 45 2.58 13.61 6.05
C GLU A 45 2.55 13.14 7.51
N CYS A 46 1.68 12.18 7.84
CA CYS A 46 1.47 11.72 9.22
C CYS A 46 2.08 10.34 9.51
N GLU A 47 2.77 9.75 8.53
CA GLU A 47 3.42 8.43 8.61
C GLU A 47 2.49 7.27 9.00
N THR A 48 1.17 7.48 8.94
CA THR A 48 0.19 6.47 9.32
C THR A 48 0.10 5.40 8.22
N PRO A 49 0.30 4.11 8.56
CA PRO A 49 0.15 3.03 7.60
C PRO A 49 -1.33 2.77 7.32
N THR A 50 -1.71 2.75 6.04
CA THR A 50 -3.08 2.43 5.61
C THR A 50 -3.26 0.95 5.34
N VAL A 51 -2.26 0.31 4.71
CA VAL A 51 -2.24 -1.14 4.50
C VAL A 51 -0.79 -1.65 4.58
N GLN A 52 -0.62 -2.90 5.01
CA GLN A 52 0.65 -3.61 5.02
C GLN A 52 0.42 -5.04 4.54
N VAL A 53 1.30 -5.55 3.69
CA VAL A 53 1.30 -6.95 3.23
C VAL A 53 2.41 -7.74 3.93
N TRP A 54 2.30 -9.07 3.96
CA TRP A 54 3.21 -10.00 4.67
C TRP A 54 3.60 -11.16 3.76
#